data_AF-A0A3D2G4R1-F1
#
_entry.id   AF-A0A3D2G4R1-F1
#
_cell.length_a   1.000
_cell.length_b   1.000
_cell.length_c   1.000
_cell.angle_alpha   90.00
_cell.angle_beta   90.00
_cell.angle_gamma   90.00
#
_symmetry.space_group_name_H-M   'P 1'
#
loop_
_entity.id
_entity.type
_entity.pdbx_description
1 polymer ?
#
loop_
_entity_poly.entity_id
_entity_poly.type
_entity_poly.pdbx_seq_one_letter_code
_entity_poly.pdbx_strand_id
1 'polypeptide(L)'
;MDIILKLKDELNVEKWQVEAAVKLIDEGNTIPFISRYRKEATGSLNDEVLRNLYERLTYLRNLEDKKQQVLSSIEEQGMLTEELRNKIQAAETMVVVEDLYRPYRPKRKTRASVAKEKGLDGLAQIILAQETTRPLIEEAEQYVNEEKEVKNVKEALQGALDIIAESISDNADYRAYIREATFNEGKIISQAKDEKAQSVYEMYYDFEEPVNKVAGHRVLALNRGENEKILTVKIEAPEEQIIRFLEKKVITAENENTTPALQQAIQDSYDRLIAPAIERDIRNELTEKAEDGAITVFGKNLEQLLMQPPIAGKVVLGWDPAFRTGCKLAVVDPTGKVLDTKVIYPTAPQNKVEEAKAELKKLIKKYNVNLISVGNGTASRESEQVIVELLKELDTPVQYVIVNEAGASVYSASKLATEEFPNFDVGQRSAASIARRLQDPLAELVKIDPKSIGVGQYQHDMN
;
A
#
# COMPACT_ATOMS: atom_id res chain seq x y z
N MET A 1 13.28 -7.46 -23.16
CA MET A 1 11.92 -7.99 -23.46
C MET A 1 11.24 -7.13 -24.52
N ASP A 2 10.35 -7.67 -25.36
CA ASP A 2 9.49 -6.83 -26.21
C ASP A 2 8.28 -6.34 -25.40
N ILE A 3 8.35 -5.10 -24.93
CA ILE A 3 7.31 -4.46 -24.09
C ILE A 3 5.97 -4.40 -24.83
N ILE A 4 5.98 -4.15 -26.13
CA ILE A 4 4.76 -3.99 -26.94
C ILE A 4 4.01 -5.32 -27.01
N LEU A 5 4.73 -6.42 -27.24
CA LEU A 5 4.12 -7.75 -27.26
C LEU A 5 3.56 -8.15 -25.89
N LYS A 6 4.27 -7.85 -24.80
CA LYS A 6 3.78 -8.15 -23.44
C LYS A 6 2.49 -7.37 -23.13
N LEU A 7 2.45 -6.07 -23.45
CA LEU A 7 1.26 -5.23 -23.26
C LEU A 7 0.08 -5.71 -24.11
N LYS A 8 0.34 -6.10 -25.35
CA LYS A 8 -0.66 -6.67 -26.26
C LYS A 8 -1.33 -7.90 -25.62
N ASP A 9 -0.54 -8.83 -25.12
CA ASP A 9 -1.05 -10.10 -24.56
C ASP A 9 -1.73 -9.88 -23.19
N GLU A 10 -1.16 -9.03 -22.32
CA GLU A 10 -1.73 -8.72 -21.00
C GLU A 10 -3.06 -7.95 -21.07
N LEU A 11 -3.19 -7.03 -22.03
CA LEU A 11 -4.40 -6.19 -22.19
C LEU A 11 -5.39 -6.74 -23.21
N ASN A 12 -5.03 -7.84 -23.88
CA ASN A 12 -5.84 -8.46 -24.94
C ASN A 12 -6.27 -7.46 -26.04
N VAL A 13 -5.28 -6.70 -26.55
CA VAL A 13 -5.46 -5.70 -27.63
C VAL A 13 -4.54 -6.03 -28.80
N GLU A 14 -4.71 -5.35 -29.94
CA GLU A 14 -3.84 -5.55 -31.09
C GLU A 14 -2.50 -4.81 -30.95
N LYS A 15 -1.43 -5.40 -31.52
CA LYS A 15 -0.07 -4.86 -31.43
C LYS A 15 0.01 -3.40 -31.89
N TRP A 16 -0.61 -3.10 -33.04
CA TRP A 16 -0.61 -1.76 -33.63
C TRP A 16 -1.34 -0.73 -32.75
N GLN A 17 -2.33 -1.14 -31.95
CA GLN A 17 -3.04 -0.26 -31.02
C GLN A 17 -2.13 0.14 -29.85
N VAL A 18 -1.34 -0.81 -29.34
CA VAL A 18 -0.34 -0.55 -28.30
C VAL A 18 0.72 0.41 -28.83
N GLU A 19 1.28 0.15 -30.01
CA GLU A 19 2.30 1.02 -30.63
C GLU A 19 1.79 2.45 -30.81
N ALA A 20 0.56 2.61 -31.30
CA ALA A 20 -0.06 3.92 -31.47
C ALA A 20 -0.28 4.63 -30.11
N ALA A 21 -0.78 3.91 -29.10
CA ALA A 21 -0.99 4.47 -27.77
C ALA A 21 0.32 4.88 -27.10
N VAL A 22 1.36 4.02 -27.15
CA VAL A 22 2.69 4.30 -26.61
C VAL A 22 3.30 5.54 -27.27
N LYS A 23 3.21 5.64 -28.60
CA LYS A 23 3.70 6.82 -29.32
C LYS A 23 3.04 8.10 -28.84
N LEU A 24 1.71 8.10 -28.69
CA LEU A 24 0.98 9.28 -28.21
C LEU A 24 1.32 9.63 -26.76
N ILE A 25 1.53 8.63 -25.90
CA ILE A 25 1.98 8.81 -24.52
C ILE A 25 3.37 9.45 -24.49
N ASP A 26 4.30 8.97 -25.31
CA ASP A 26 5.68 9.47 -25.38
C ASP A 26 5.75 10.90 -25.96
N GLU A 27 4.80 11.27 -26.81
CA GLU A 27 4.59 12.65 -27.27
C GLU A 27 4.02 13.58 -26.17
N GLY A 28 3.75 13.06 -24.97
CA GLY A 28 3.25 13.82 -23.83
C GLY A 28 1.73 14.01 -23.81
N ASN A 29 0.97 13.27 -24.63
CA ASN A 29 -0.48 13.36 -24.61
C ASN A 29 -1.06 12.69 -23.35
N THR A 30 -2.06 13.33 -22.74
CA THR A 30 -2.75 12.75 -21.58
C THR A 30 -3.72 11.64 -21.99
N ILE A 31 -3.99 10.69 -21.10
CA ILE A 31 -4.95 9.60 -21.35
C ILE A 31 -6.34 10.13 -21.77
N PRO A 32 -6.93 11.13 -21.09
CA PRO A 32 -8.21 11.72 -21.54
C PRO A 32 -8.13 12.40 -22.92
N PHE A 33 -6.96 12.95 -23.29
CA PHE A 33 -6.78 13.54 -24.61
C PHE A 33 -6.74 12.44 -25.69
N ILE A 34 -5.98 11.37 -25.44
CA ILE A 34 -5.87 10.23 -26.37
C ILE A 34 -7.25 9.58 -26.56
N SER A 35 -7.91 9.26 -25.45
CA SER A 35 -9.20 8.57 -25.49
C SER A 35 -10.30 9.40 -26.14
N ARG A 36 -10.23 10.73 -26.10
CA ARG A 36 -11.25 11.62 -26.69
C ARG A 36 -10.93 12.04 -28.12
N TYR A 37 -9.69 12.41 -28.41
CA TYR A 37 -9.29 13.09 -29.65
C TYR A 37 -8.37 12.25 -30.56
N ARG A 38 -7.96 11.06 -30.12
CA ARG A 38 -7.11 10.14 -30.89
C ARG A 38 -7.68 8.72 -30.97
N LYS A 39 -9.01 8.58 -30.85
CA LYS A 39 -9.72 7.29 -30.93
C LYS A 39 -9.35 6.50 -32.17
N GLU A 40 -9.41 7.12 -33.34
CA GLU A 40 -9.12 6.43 -34.61
C GLU A 40 -7.68 5.91 -34.67
N ALA A 41 -6.73 6.67 -34.12
CA ALA A 41 -5.32 6.31 -34.11
C ALA A 41 -5.04 5.07 -33.24
N THR A 42 -5.80 4.85 -32.17
CA THR A 42 -5.64 3.70 -31.26
C THR A 42 -6.64 2.58 -31.52
N GLY A 43 -7.51 2.68 -32.53
CA GLY A 43 -8.58 1.70 -32.74
C GLY A 43 -9.68 1.77 -31.68
N SER A 44 -9.91 2.96 -31.12
CA SER A 44 -10.93 3.29 -30.12
C SER A 44 -10.75 2.58 -28.78
N LEU A 45 -9.50 2.46 -28.31
CA LEU A 45 -9.23 2.08 -26.93
C LEU A 45 -9.93 3.06 -25.97
N ASN A 46 -10.60 2.52 -24.95
CA ASN A 46 -11.27 3.31 -23.93
C ASN A 46 -10.28 3.81 -22.85
N ASP A 47 -10.73 4.73 -22.00
CA ASP A 47 -9.92 5.34 -20.95
C ASP A 47 -9.31 4.33 -19.97
N GLU A 48 -10.04 3.25 -19.64
CA GLU A 48 -9.59 2.22 -18.72
C GLU A 48 -8.42 1.42 -19.30
N VAL A 49 -8.55 0.95 -20.55
CA VAL A 49 -7.49 0.21 -21.23
C VAL A 49 -6.25 1.09 -21.43
N LEU A 50 -6.44 2.36 -21.81
CA LEU A 50 -5.31 3.29 -21.98
C LEU A 50 -4.60 3.61 -20.65
N ARG A 51 -5.33 3.65 -19.53
CA ARG A 51 -4.73 3.85 -18.20
C ARG A 51 -3.92 2.63 -17.77
N ASN A 52 -4.50 1.43 -17.89
CA ASN A 52 -3.80 0.17 -17.58
C ASN A 52 -2.56 0.02 -18.47
N LEU A 53 -2.65 0.40 -19.75
CA LEU A 53 -1.52 0.43 -20.67
C LEU A 53 -0.42 1.36 -20.18
N TYR A 54 -0.76 2.58 -19.76
CA TYR A 54 0.22 3.56 -19.28
C TYR A 54 0.94 3.11 -18.00
N GLU A 55 0.18 2.62 -17.02
CA GLU A 55 0.73 2.10 -15.76
C GLU A 55 1.67 0.92 -16.03
N ARG A 56 1.22 -0.02 -16.86
CA ARG A 56 2.00 -1.22 -17.19
C ARG A 56 3.23 -0.90 -18.05
N LEU A 57 3.10 0.01 -19.02
CA LEU A 57 4.22 0.52 -19.81
C LEU A 57 5.31 1.10 -18.91
N THR A 58 4.91 1.91 -17.92
CA THR A 58 5.83 2.53 -16.96
C THR A 58 6.56 1.47 -16.14
N TYR A 59 5.82 0.48 -15.60
CA TYR A 59 6.44 -0.64 -14.89
C TYR A 59 7.44 -1.41 -15.75
N LEU A 60 7.06 -1.79 -16.97
CA LEU A 60 7.90 -2.60 -17.86
C LEU A 60 9.17 -1.85 -18.30
N ARG A 61 9.08 -0.53 -18.50
CA ARG A 61 10.24 0.34 -18.74
C ARG A 61 11.19 0.35 -17.55
N ASN A 62 10.67 0.58 -16.35
CA ASN A 62 11.47 0.56 -15.12
C ASN A 62 12.16 -0.80 -14.91
N LEU A 63 11.48 -1.91 -15.24
CA LEU A 63 12.06 -3.25 -15.18
C LEU A 63 13.22 -3.41 -16.17
N GLU A 64 13.06 -3.00 -17.43
CA GLU A 64 14.13 -3.10 -18.43
C GLU A 64 15.31 -2.18 -18.09
N ASP A 65 15.04 -0.96 -17.61
CA ASP A 65 16.09 -0.04 -17.14
C ASP A 65 16.89 -0.67 -15.99
N LYS A 66 16.19 -1.31 -15.04
CA LYS A 66 16.85 -2.02 -13.95
C LYS A 66 17.69 -3.19 -14.44
N LYS A 67 17.20 -4.01 -15.37
CA LYS A 67 17.97 -5.10 -15.97
C LYS A 67 19.26 -4.59 -16.59
N GLN A 68 19.20 -3.47 -17.34
CA GLN A 68 20.40 -2.87 -17.93
C GLN A 68 21.39 -2.40 -16.86
N GLN A 69 20.92 -1.71 -15.83
CA GLN A 69 21.78 -1.28 -14.71
C GLN A 69 22.49 -2.46 -14.03
N VAL A 70 21.75 -3.55 -13.80
CA VAL A 70 22.29 -4.78 -13.19
C VAL A 70 23.32 -5.43 -14.11
N LEU A 71 23.02 -5.57 -15.40
CA LEU A 71 23.95 -6.14 -16.38
C LEU A 71 25.25 -5.34 -16.43
N SER A 72 25.17 -4.01 -16.55
CA SER A 72 26.35 -3.14 -16.56
C SER A 72 27.17 -3.28 -15.28
N SER A 73 26.51 -3.32 -14.12
CA SER A 73 27.21 -3.44 -12.83
C SER A 73 27.95 -4.78 -12.67
N ILE A 74 27.40 -5.88 -13.19
CA ILE A 74 28.04 -7.20 -13.16
C ILE A 74 29.16 -7.28 -14.20
N GLU A 75 28.98 -6.65 -15.37
CA GLU A 75 29.98 -6.57 -16.43
C GLU A 75 31.21 -5.77 -15.99
N GLU A 76 31.02 -4.64 -15.28
CA GLU A 76 32.09 -3.85 -14.67
C GLU A 76 32.93 -4.64 -13.65
N GLN A 77 32.33 -5.65 -13.00
CA GLN A 77 33.03 -6.55 -12.08
C GLN A 77 33.74 -7.70 -12.80
N GLY A 78 33.56 -7.86 -14.11
CA GLY A 78 34.12 -8.96 -14.90
C GLY A 78 33.48 -10.33 -14.61
N MET A 79 32.30 -10.36 -13.96
CA MET A 79 31.64 -11.58 -13.49
C MET A 79 30.43 -11.99 -14.35
N LEU A 80 30.16 -11.26 -15.44
CA LEU A 80 29.00 -11.50 -16.30
C LEU A 80 29.24 -12.69 -17.22
N THR A 81 28.60 -13.82 -16.91
CA THR A 81 28.57 -14.99 -17.81
C THR A 81 27.40 -14.90 -18.78
N GLU A 82 27.49 -15.58 -19.92
CA GLU A 82 26.39 -15.63 -20.90
C GLU A 82 25.13 -16.30 -20.32
N GLU A 83 25.29 -17.30 -19.45
CA GLU A 83 24.15 -17.91 -18.75
C GLU A 83 23.44 -16.88 -17.85
N LEU A 84 24.19 -16.10 -17.07
CA LEU A 84 23.64 -15.08 -16.19
C LEU A 84 23.00 -13.94 -16.98
N ARG A 85 23.64 -13.50 -18.07
CA ARG A 85 23.09 -12.51 -19.02
C ARG A 85 21.70 -12.96 -19.51
N ASN A 86 21.59 -14.21 -19.95
CA ASN A 86 20.33 -14.78 -20.41
C ASN A 86 19.28 -14.85 -19.30
N LYS A 87 19.65 -15.28 -18.07
CA LYS A 87 18.74 -15.31 -16.92
C LYS A 87 18.20 -13.92 -16.57
N ILE A 88 19.05 -12.89 -16.54
CA ILE A 88 18.63 -11.51 -16.22
C ILE A 88 17.72 -10.95 -17.31
N GLN A 89 18.03 -11.20 -18.58
CA GLN A 89 17.18 -10.75 -19.69
C GLN A 89 15.80 -11.41 -19.67
N ALA A 90 15.74 -12.69 -19.32
CA ALA A 90 14.52 -13.48 -19.20
C ALA A 90 13.68 -13.18 -17.95
N ALA A 91 14.23 -12.48 -16.94
CA ALA A 91 13.52 -12.18 -15.71
C ALA A 91 12.23 -11.35 -15.97
N GLU A 92 11.08 -11.81 -15.48
CA GLU A 92 9.80 -11.14 -15.74
C GLU A 92 9.40 -10.11 -14.67
N THR A 93 10.07 -10.10 -13.52
CA THR A 93 9.71 -9.24 -12.39
C THR A 93 10.94 -8.58 -11.78
N MET A 94 10.72 -7.44 -11.12
CA MET A 94 11.77 -6.69 -10.42
C MET A 94 12.46 -7.54 -9.34
N VAL A 95 11.69 -8.39 -8.64
CA VAL A 95 12.17 -9.27 -7.59
C VAL A 95 13.16 -10.29 -8.13
N VAL A 96 12.86 -10.93 -9.27
CA VAL A 96 13.77 -11.91 -9.88
C VAL A 96 15.08 -11.25 -10.33
N VAL A 97 15.02 -10.03 -10.86
CA VAL A 97 16.22 -9.26 -11.23
C VAL A 97 17.08 -8.94 -9.99
N GLU A 98 16.46 -8.53 -8.88
CA GLU A 98 17.18 -8.27 -7.62
C GLU A 98 17.78 -9.54 -7.02
N ASP A 99 17.08 -10.68 -7.05
CA ASP A 99 17.61 -11.97 -6.58
C ASP A 99 18.85 -12.39 -7.39
N LEU A 100 18.81 -12.26 -8.73
CA LEU A 100 19.96 -12.56 -9.60
C LEU A 100 21.14 -11.59 -9.38
N TYR A 101 20.86 -10.34 -9.03
CA TYR A 101 21.88 -9.32 -8.77
C TYR A 101 22.51 -9.45 -7.37
N ARG A 102 21.81 -10.04 -6.41
CA ARG A 102 22.20 -10.10 -4.99
C ARG A 102 23.64 -10.56 -4.73
N PRO A 103 24.19 -11.60 -5.42
CA PRO A 103 25.57 -12.03 -5.22
C PRO A 103 26.62 -10.97 -5.61
N TYR A 104 26.27 -10.08 -6.55
CA TYR A 104 27.16 -9.09 -7.16
C TYR A 104 26.95 -7.67 -6.60
N ARG A 105 25.90 -7.48 -5.80
CA ARG A 105 25.60 -6.20 -5.18
C ARG A 105 26.69 -5.85 -4.17
N PRO A 106 27.26 -4.62 -4.19
CA PRO A 106 28.21 -4.19 -3.16
C PRO A 106 27.60 -4.31 -1.76
N LYS A 107 28.18 -5.19 -0.93
CA LYS A 107 27.68 -5.45 0.43
C LYS A 107 28.43 -4.62 1.46
N ARG A 108 27.73 -4.18 2.51
CA ARG A 108 28.39 -3.75 3.76
C ARG A 108 29.15 -4.94 4.35
N LYS A 109 30.15 -4.68 5.20
CA LYS A 109 30.98 -5.70 5.85
C LYS A 109 30.09 -6.75 6.55
N THR A 110 29.98 -7.96 5.99
CA THR A 110 29.16 -9.08 6.50
C THR A 110 30.04 -10.06 7.29
N ARG A 111 29.42 -11.01 8.02
CA ARG A 111 30.18 -12.08 8.69
C ARG A 111 30.99 -12.90 7.69
N ALA A 112 30.39 -13.23 6.54
CA ALA A 112 31.05 -13.93 5.45
C ALA A 112 32.20 -13.10 4.83
N SER A 113 31.99 -11.80 4.58
CA SER A 113 33.04 -10.96 4.00
C SER A 113 34.23 -10.82 4.96
N VAL A 114 33.97 -10.67 6.26
CA VAL A 114 35.00 -10.66 7.31
C VAL A 114 35.73 -12.01 7.33
N ALA A 115 35.02 -13.12 7.30
CA ALA A 115 35.64 -14.45 7.27
C ALA A 115 36.51 -14.67 6.02
N LYS A 116 36.08 -14.17 4.85
CA LYS A 116 36.88 -14.17 3.61
C LYS A 116 38.15 -13.33 3.74
N GLU A 117 38.05 -12.11 4.30
CA GLU A 117 39.22 -11.25 4.60
C GLU A 117 40.21 -11.95 5.54
N LYS A 118 39.70 -12.73 6.49
CA LYS A 118 40.51 -13.57 7.40
C LYS A 118 41.10 -14.83 6.75
N GLY A 119 40.80 -15.07 5.47
CA GLY A 119 41.34 -16.21 4.70
C GLY A 119 40.64 -17.54 4.96
N LEU A 120 39.42 -17.54 5.48
CA LEU A 120 38.65 -18.76 5.80
C LEU A 120 37.91 -19.36 4.59
N ASP A 121 38.06 -18.76 3.40
CA ASP A 121 37.42 -19.25 2.16
C ASP A 121 37.89 -20.67 1.81
N GLY A 122 39.18 -20.98 1.99
CA GLY A 122 39.72 -22.32 1.76
C GLY A 122 39.06 -23.39 2.64
N LEU A 123 38.80 -23.09 3.90
CA LEU A 123 38.09 -24.01 4.81
C LEU A 123 36.63 -24.20 4.40
N ALA A 124 35.96 -23.13 3.95
CA ALA A 124 34.61 -23.21 3.40
C ALA A 124 34.55 -24.11 2.15
N GLN A 125 35.54 -24.00 1.25
CA GLN A 125 35.64 -24.87 0.07
C GLN A 125 35.86 -26.34 0.44
N ILE A 126 36.69 -26.64 1.45
CA ILE A 126 36.89 -28.01 1.96
C ILE A 126 35.56 -28.60 2.45
N ILE A 127 34.77 -27.83 3.19
CA ILE A 127 33.47 -28.27 3.70
C ILE A 127 32.47 -28.48 2.55
N LEU A 128 32.43 -27.56 1.58
CA LEU A 128 31.53 -27.65 0.42
C LEU A 128 31.86 -28.81 -0.53
N ALA A 129 33.15 -29.14 -0.68
CA ALA A 129 33.60 -30.26 -1.49
C ALA A 129 33.13 -31.62 -0.95
N GLN A 130 32.89 -31.75 0.37
CA GLN A 130 32.36 -32.97 1.00
C GLN A 130 33.26 -34.21 0.86
N GLU A 131 34.54 -34.02 0.52
CA GLU A 131 35.48 -35.11 0.22
C GLU A 131 36.49 -35.36 1.34
N THR A 132 36.57 -34.52 2.38
CA THR A 132 37.59 -34.70 3.42
C THR A 132 37.35 -35.95 4.26
N THR A 133 38.42 -36.69 4.51
CA THR A 133 38.44 -37.85 5.39
C THR A 133 38.89 -37.51 6.81
N ARG A 134 39.29 -36.26 7.06
CA ARG A 134 39.76 -35.80 8.38
C ARG A 134 38.64 -35.06 9.12
N PRO A 135 38.64 -35.12 10.47
CA PRO A 135 37.77 -34.27 11.26
C PRO A 135 37.96 -32.80 10.93
N LEU A 136 36.87 -32.04 10.75
CA LEU A 136 36.94 -30.62 10.40
C LEU A 136 37.72 -29.78 11.42
N ILE A 137 37.79 -30.21 12.67
CA ILE A 137 38.61 -29.57 13.71
C ILE A 137 40.08 -29.54 13.28
N GLU A 138 40.61 -30.65 12.76
CA GLU A 138 42.00 -30.74 12.29
C GLU A 138 42.25 -29.91 11.02
N GLU A 139 41.29 -29.92 10.09
CA GLU A 139 41.38 -29.08 8.89
C GLU A 139 41.38 -27.58 9.27
N ALA A 140 40.60 -27.20 10.29
CA ALA A 140 40.46 -25.82 10.73
C ALA A 140 41.64 -25.31 11.58
N GLU A 141 42.49 -26.18 12.16
CA GLU A 141 43.72 -25.78 12.86
C GLU A 141 44.66 -24.98 11.95
N GLN A 142 44.72 -25.32 10.67
CA GLN A 142 45.56 -24.64 9.67
C GLN A 142 45.11 -23.21 9.38
N TYR A 143 43.89 -22.86 9.77
CA TYR A 143 43.27 -21.56 9.54
C TYR A 143 43.27 -20.68 10.79
N VAL A 144 43.78 -21.16 11.94
CA VAL A 144 43.97 -20.34 13.14
C VAL A 144 45.16 -19.42 12.94
N ASN A 145 44.92 -18.11 13.04
CA ASN A 145 45.92 -17.10 12.79
C ASN A 145 45.60 -15.83 13.59
N GLU A 146 46.43 -15.52 14.60
CA GLU A 146 46.25 -14.34 15.46
C GLU A 146 46.38 -13.02 14.68
N GLU A 147 47.26 -12.94 13.67
CA GLU A 147 47.44 -11.74 12.83
C GLU A 147 46.19 -11.46 11.96
N LYS A 148 45.48 -12.51 11.57
CA LYS A 148 44.18 -12.42 10.89
C LYS A 148 43.00 -12.42 11.87
N GLU A 149 43.25 -12.26 13.16
CA GLU A 149 42.24 -12.23 14.22
C GLU A 149 41.33 -13.49 14.25
N VAL A 150 41.87 -14.67 13.93
CA VAL A 150 41.21 -15.97 14.10
C VAL A 150 41.83 -16.66 15.30
N LYS A 151 41.17 -16.61 16.46
CA LYS A 151 41.79 -16.94 17.76
C LYS A 151 41.82 -18.44 18.08
N ASN A 152 40.91 -19.20 17.50
CA ASN A 152 40.78 -20.63 17.77
C ASN A 152 40.04 -21.34 16.64
N VAL A 153 40.10 -22.67 16.67
CA VAL A 153 39.47 -23.56 15.68
C VAL A 153 37.95 -23.31 15.55
N LYS A 154 37.27 -23.00 16.66
CA LYS A 154 35.83 -22.73 16.64
C LYS A 154 35.50 -21.46 15.86
N GLU A 155 36.30 -20.41 16.00
CA GLU A 155 36.15 -19.17 15.20
C GLU A 155 36.44 -19.42 13.72
N ALA A 156 37.45 -20.24 13.38
CA ALA A 156 37.74 -20.62 12.01
C ALA A 156 36.57 -21.37 11.36
N LEU A 157 36.04 -22.39 12.05
CA LEU A 157 34.87 -23.15 11.60
C LEU A 157 33.65 -22.25 11.46
N GLN A 158 33.32 -21.44 12.47
CA GLN A 158 32.17 -20.54 12.39
C GLN A 158 32.29 -19.55 11.23
N GLY A 159 33.48 -19.00 10.97
CA GLY A 159 33.69 -18.11 9.83
C GLY A 159 33.53 -18.83 8.49
N ALA A 160 33.98 -20.09 8.37
CA ALA A 160 33.71 -20.90 7.18
C ALA A 160 32.20 -21.18 6.99
N LEU A 161 31.48 -21.47 8.08
CA LEU A 161 30.02 -21.66 8.06
C LEU A 161 29.29 -20.36 7.68
N ASP A 162 29.75 -19.20 8.16
CA ASP A 162 29.17 -17.90 7.80
C ASP A 162 29.31 -17.63 6.29
N ILE A 163 30.42 -18.05 5.67
CA ILE A 163 30.64 -17.97 4.21
C ILE A 163 29.64 -18.87 3.47
N ILE A 164 29.51 -20.12 3.90
CA ILE A 164 28.60 -21.09 3.29
C ILE A 164 27.15 -20.62 3.43
N ALA A 165 26.76 -20.14 4.61
CA ALA A 165 25.41 -19.66 4.86
C ALA A 165 25.04 -18.47 3.96
N GLU A 166 25.97 -17.52 3.76
CA GLU A 166 25.74 -16.42 2.81
C GLU A 166 25.62 -16.92 1.36
N SER A 167 26.46 -17.88 0.95
CA SER A 167 26.39 -18.48 -0.39
C SER A 167 25.08 -19.22 -0.65
N ILE A 168 24.54 -19.92 0.35
CA ILE A 168 23.23 -20.58 0.25
C ILE A 168 22.13 -19.53 0.15
N SER A 169 22.19 -18.48 0.98
CA SER A 169 21.20 -17.41 1.00
C SER A 169 21.11 -16.61 -0.31
N ASP A 170 22.23 -16.47 -1.01
CA ASP A 170 22.32 -15.73 -2.26
C ASP A 170 21.92 -16.54 -3.50
N ASN A 171 21.67 -17.84 -3.35
CA ASN A 171 21.24 -18.66 -4.47
C ASN A 171 19.79 -18.32 -4.88
N ALA A 172 19.62 -17.82 -6.10
CA ALA A 172 18.33 -17.38 -6.63
C ALA A 172 17.31 -18.53 -6.73
N ASP A 173 17.74 -19.74 -7.11
CA ASP A 173 16.84 -20.90 -7.25
C ASP A 173 16.29 -21.34 -5.88
N TYR A 174 17.14 -21.29 -4.84
CA TYR A 174 16.72 -21.61 -3.48
C TYR A 174 15.71 -20.58 -2.97
N ARG A 175 15.97 -19.29 -3.18
CA ARG A 175 15.05 -18.21 -2.81
C ARG A 175 13.71 -18.33 -3.52
N ALA A 176 13.72 -18.64 -4.82
CA ALA A 176 12.50 -18.82 -5.60
C ALA A 176 11.63 -19.95 -5.03
N TYR A 177 12.22 -21.13 -4.79
CA TYR A 177 11.50 -22.26 -4.18
C TYR A 177 10.96 -21.92 -2.79
N ILE A 178 11.77 -21.30 -1.93
CA ILE A 178 11.38 -20.97 -0.55
C ILE A 178 10.25 -19.93 -0.51
N ARG A 179 10.29 -18.95 -1.42
CA ARG A 179 9.21 -17.97 -1.58
C ARG A 179 7.92 -18.64 -2.00
N GLU A 180 7.98 -19.53 -2.99
CA GLU A 180 6.82 -20.27 -3.47
C GLU A 180 6.23 -21.19 -2.39
N ALA A 181 7.06 -21.97 -1.70
CA ALA A 181 6.63 -22.84 -0.61
C ALA A 181 5.99 -22.04 0.54
N THR A 182 6.63 -20.95 0.96
CA THR A 182 6.09 -20.07 2.02
C THR A 182 4.78 -19.40 1.60
N PHE A 183 4.63 -18.98 0.34
CA PHE A 183 3.39 -18.38 -0.15
C PHE A 183 2.25 -19.39 -0.22
N ASN A 184 2.52 -20.60 -0.70
CA ASN A 184 1.50 -21.62 -0.96
C ASN A 184 1.05 -22.36 0.31
N GLU A 185 1.97 -22.64 1.22
CA GLU A 185 1.74 -23.50 2.39
C GLU A 185 1.89 -22.76 3.72
N GLY A 186 2.53 -21.59 3.72
CA GLY A 186 2.71 -20.78 4.91
C GLY A 186 1.42 -20.10 5.39
N LYS A 187 1.48 -19.61 6.63
CA LYS A 187 0.35 -18.96 7.29
C LYS A 187 0.77 -17.60 7.82
N ILE A 188 -0.11 -16.61 7.65
CA ILE A 188 0.03 -15.34 8.33
C ILE A 188 -0.61 -15.47 9.70
N ILE A 189 0.17 -15.18 10.75
CA ILE A 189 -0.26 -15.21 12.14
C ILE A 189 -0.20 -13.83 12.75
N SER A 190 -1.11 -13.55 13.67
CA SER A 190 -1.14 -12.30 14.44
C SER A 190 -1.45 -12.57 15.91
N GLN A 191 -0.70 -11.89 16.78
CA GLN A 191 -0.85 -11.96 18.23
C GLN A 191 -0.93 -10.57 18.86
N ALA A 192 -1.75 -10.42 19.90
CA ALA A 192 -1.78 -9.20 20.70
C ALA A 192 -0.47 -8.98 21.46
N LYS A 193 0.02 -7.73 21.53
CA LYS A 193 1.12 -7.37 22.43
C LYS A 193 0.67 -7.23 23.88
N ASP A 194 -0.59 -6.87 24.10
CA ASP A 194 -1.25 -6.86 25.40
C ASP A 194 -2.65 -7.47 25.26
N GLU A 195 -2.81 -8.71 25.71
CA GLU A 195 -4.06 -9.47 25.63
C GLU A 195 -5.23 -8.82 26.41
N LYS A 196 -4.94 -7.94 27.38
CA LYS A 196 -5.97 -7.31 28.22
C LYS A 196 -6.44 -5.96 27.69
N ALA A 197 -5.72 -5.37 26.74
CA ALA A 197 -6.12 -4.12 26.13
C ALA A 197 -7.32 -4.37 25.21
N GLN A 198 -8.43 -3.67 25.43
CA GLN A 198 -9.55 -3.67 24.47
C GLN A 198 -9.21 -2.74 23.31
N SER A 199 -9.35 -3.25 22.09
CA SER A 199 -9.08 -2.48 20.88
C SER A 199 -9.98 -2.92 19.73
N VAL A 200 -9.97 -2.15 18.64
CA VAL A 200 -10.68 -2.52 17.41
C VAL A 200 -10.09 -3.76 16.71
N TYR A 201 -8.96 -4.29 17.20
CA TYR A 201 -8.25 -5.43 16.63
C TYR A 201 -8.45 -6.74 17.40
N GLU A 202 -9.43 -6.82 18.31
CA GLU A 202 -9.70 -8.03 19.12
C GLU A 202 -9.83 -9.31 18.26
N MET A 203 -10.42 -9.20 17.06
CA MET A 203 -10.52 -10.33 16.13
C MET A 203 -9.18 -10.82 15.55
N TYR A 204 -8.11 -10.04 15.74
CA TYR A 204 -6.75 -10.31 15.27
C TYR A 204 -5.76 -10.64 16.40
N TYR A 205 -6.24 -10.80 17.63
CA TYR A 205 -5.40 -11.10 18.81
C TYR A 205 -4.87 -12.53 18.83
N ASP A 206 -5.61 -13.46 18.22
CA ASP A 206 -5.20 -14.84 17.96
C ASP A 206 -5.74 -15.22 16.58
N PHE A 207 -5.01 -14.79 15.55
CA PHE A 207 -5.45 -14.91 14.16
C PHE A 207 -4.42 -15.70 13.35
N GLU A 208 -4.93 -16.61 12.53
CA GLU A 208 -4.16 -17.45 11.62
C GLU A 208 -4.93 -17.65 10.33
N GLU A 209 -4.29 -17.43 9.19
CA GLU A 209 -4.87 -17.68 7.87
C GLU A 209 -3.78 -18.10 6.86
N PRO A 210 -4.07 -18.97 5.88
CA PRO A 210 -3.11 -19.25 4.81
C PRO A 210 -2.71 -17.99 4.03
N VAL A 211 -1.41 -17.84 3.76
CA VAL A 211 -0.84 -16.66 3.08
C VAL A 211 -1.49 -16.42 1.71
N ASN A 212 -1.72 -17.48 0.93
CA ASN A 212 -2.33 -17.40 -0.39
C ASN A 212 -3.85 -17.10 -0.39
N LYS A 213 -4.51 -17.04 0.77
CA LYS A 213 -5.96 -16.83 0.88
C LYS A 213 -6.36 -15.58 1.65
N VAL A 214 -5.43 -14.96 2.38
CA VAL A 214 -5.72 -13.79 3.21
C VAL A 214 -6.31 -12.66 2.38
N ALA A 215 -7.48 -12.17 2.81
CA ALA A 215 -8.16 -11.09 2.12
C ALA A 215 -7.46 -9.74 2.34
N GLY A 216 -7.44 -8.87 1.32
CA GLY A 216 -6.73 -7.59 1.37
C GLY A 216 -7.15 -6.68 2.54
N HIS A 217 -8.44 -6.59 2.87
CA HIS A 217 -8.90 -5.80 4.03
C HIS A 217 -8.35 -6.31 5.37
N ARG A 218 -8.08 -7.62 5.50
CA ARG A 218 -7.43 -8.19 6.69
C ARG A 218 -5.96 -7.85 6.72
N VAL A 219 -5.27 -7.90 5.57
CA VAL A 219 -3.88 -7.47 5.46
C VAL A 219 -3.73 -6.01 5.92
N LEU A 220 -4.61 -5.10 5.46
CA LEU A 220 -4.58 -3.69 5.89
C LEU A 220 -4.83 -3.54 7.39
N ALA A 221 -5.79 -4.28 7.95
CA ALA A 221 -6.08 -4.25 9.39
C ALA A 221 -4.89 -4.77 10.24
N LEU A 222 -4.25 -5.86 9.80
CA LEU A 222 -3.06 -6.42 10.43
C LEU A 222 -1.89 -5.42 10.39
N ASN A 223 -1.62 -4.83 9.22
CA ASN A 223 -0.56 -3.83 9.05
C ASN A 223 -0.79 -2.62 9.96
N ARG A 224 -2.03 -2.14 10.03
CA ARG A 224 -2.39 -1.01 10.89
C ARG A 224 -2.22 -1.35 12.38
N GLY A 225 -2.72 -2.50 12.83
CA GLY A 225 -2.57 -2.94 14.22
C GLY A 225 -1.10 -3.15 14.61
N GLU A 226 -0.26 -3.60 13.68
CA GLU A 226 1.19 -3.70 13.83
C GLU A 226 1.86 -2.32 13.95
N ASN A 227 1.51 -1.38 13.06
CA ASN A 227 2.01 0.00 13.07
C ASN A 227 1.62 0.77 14.34
N GLU A 228 0.39 0.57 14.83
CA GLU A 228 -0.10 1.10 16.11
C GLU A 228 0.49 0.36 17.33
N LYS A 229 1.32 -0.66 17.10
CA LYS A 229 2.00 -1.48 18.13
C LYS A 229 1.05 -2.25 19.04
N ILE A 230 -0.14 -2.61 18.53
CA ILE A 230 -1.12 -3.43 19.25
C ILE A 230 -0.95 -4.91 18.88
N LEU A 231 -0.60 -5.19 17.63
CA LEU A 231 -0.38 -6.54 17.10
C LEU A 231 1.11 -6.80 16.82
N THR A 232 1.47 -8.08 16.80
CA THR A 232 2.69 -8.61 16.18
C THR A 232 2.25 -9.53 15.06
N VAL A 233 2.70 -9.28 13.83
CA VAL A 233 2.32 -10.08 12.66
C VAL A 233 3.55 -10.81 12.14
N LYS A 234 3.40 -12.10 11.82
CA LYS A 234 4.47 -12.92 11.26
C LYS A 234 3.95 -13.86 10.19
N ILE A 235 4.86 -14.37 9.36
CA ILE A 235 4.58 -15.50 8.48
C ILE A 235 5.26 -16.76 9.02
N GLU A 236 4.46 -17.77 9.32
CA GLU A 236 4.95 -19.12 9.60
C GLU A 236 5.10 -19.89 8.29
N ALA A 237 6.35 -20.18 7.94
CA ALA A 237 6.72 -20.93 6.74
C ALA A 237 6.79 -22.45 7.02
N PRO A 238 6.67 -23.32 5.99
CA PRO A 238 6.85 -24.77 6.12
C PRO A 238 8.35 -25.13 6.28
N GLU A 239 8.95 -24.75 7.41
CA GLU A 239 10.39 -24.81 7.65
C GLU A 239 10.98 -26.20 7.41
N GLU A 240 10.35 -27.26 7.94
CA GLU A 240 10.85 -28.63 7.78
C GLU A 240 11.00 -29.04 6.31
N GLN A 241 10.04 -28.66 5.46
CA GLN A 241 10.10 -28.92 4.01
C GLN A 241 11.21 -28.09 3.34
N ILE A 242 11.38 -26.84 3.76
CA ILE A 242 12.39 -25.94 3.22
C ILE A 242 13.79 -26.42 3.57
N ILE A 243 14.05 -26.78 4.83
CA ILE A 243 15.34 -27.29 5.28
C ILE A 243 15.68 -28.59 4.56
N ARG A 244 14.75 -29.55 4.47
CA ARG A 244 14.95 -30.80 3.70
C ARG A 244 15.28 -30.54 2.23
N PHE A 245 14.64 -29.55 1.61
CA PHE A 245 14.96 -29.15 0.24
C PHE A 245 16.40 -28.62 0.13
N LEU A 246 16.81 -27.73 1.04
CA LEU A 246 18.16 -27.16 1.06
C LEU A 246 19.21 -28.26 1.33
N GLU A 247 18.98 -29.15 2.28
CA GLU A 247 19.84 -30.30 2.56
C GLU A 247 20.02 -31.17 1.31
N LYS A 248 18.93 -31.51 0.61
CA LYS A 248 18.99 -32.29 -0.63
C LYS A 248 19.77 -31.60 -1.75
N LYS A 249 19.82 -30.27 -1.76
CA LYS A 249 20.51 -29.49 -2.80
C LYS A 249 21.97 -29.23 -2.47
N VAL A 250 22.30 -29.03 -1.20
CA VAL A 250 23.64 -28.65 -0.74
C VAL A 250 24.47 -29.87 -0.36
N ILE A 251 23.86 -30.88 0.27
CA ILE A 251 24.53 -32.11 0.71
C ILE A 251 24.40 -33.14 -0.42
N THR A 252 25.50 -33.34 -1.14
CA THR A 252 25.57 -34.21 -2.32
C THR A 252 26.21 -35.57 -2.03
N ALA A 253 26.94 -35.67 -0.92
CA ALA A 253 27.50 -36.90 -0.40
C ALA A 253 27.35 -36.94 1.13
N GLU A 254 27.00 -38.10 1.67
CA GLU A 254 27.03 -38.31 3.13
C GLU A 254 28.49 -38.43 3.58
N ASN A 255 28.93 -37.48 4.42
CA ASN A 255 30.27 -37.46 4.98
C ASN A 255 30.19 -37.03 6.45
N GLU A 256 30.52 -37.94 7.36
CA GLU A 256 30.44 -37.72 8.81
C GLU A 256 31.21 -36.48 9.30
N ASN A 257 32.26 -36.07 8.57
CA ASN A 257 33.06 -34.90 8.92
C ASN A 257 32.40 -33.58 8.49
N THR A 258 31.76 -33.53 7.32
CA THR A 258 31.22 -32.27 6.74
C THR A 258 29.72 -32.12 6.87
N THR A 259 28.96 -33.22 6.88
CA THR A 259 27.49 -33.21 6.91
C THR A 259 26.93 -32.42 8.11
N PRO A 260 27.37 -32.63 9.37
CA PRO A 260 26.85 -31.86 10.51
C PRO A 260 27.11 -30.35 10.38
N ALA A 261 28.26 -29.98 9.82
CA ALA A 261 28.64 -28.58 9.60
C ALA A 261 27.79 -27.93 8.50
N LEU A 262 27.53 -28.66 7.40
CA LEU A 262 26.64 -28.20 6.34
C LEU A 262 25.19 -28.03 6.81
N GLN A 263 24.67 -28.96 7.61
CA GLN A 263 23.34 -28.84 8.22
C GLN A 263 23.24 -27.59 9.09
N GLN A 264 24.27 -27.32 9.90
CA GLN A 264 24.34 -26.09 10.70
C GLN A 264 24.36 -24.82 9.83
N ALA A 265 25.12 -24.81 8.73
CA ALA A 265 25.15 -23.68 7.80
C ALA A 265 23.82 -23.49 7.05
N ILE A 266 23.13 -24.57 6.70
CA ILE A 266 21.80 -24.53 6.07
C ILE A 266 20.78 -23.90 7.02
N GLN A 267 20.74 -24.37 8.27
CA GLN A 267 19.83 -23.83 9.28
C GLN A 267 20.09 -22.34 9.53
N ASP A 268 21.35 -21.95 9.77
CA ASP A 268 21.72 -20.55 9.97
C ASP A 268 21.43 -19.68 8.73
N SER A 269 21.67 -20.19 7.52
CA SER A 269 21.31 -19.51 6.28
C SER A 269 19.81 -19.23 6.21
N TYR A 270 18.99 -20.24 6.52
CA TYR A 270 17.54 -20.10 6.49
C TYR A 270 17.06 -19.09 7.53
N ASP A 271 17.37 -19.32 8.81
CA ASP A 271 16.84 -18.54 9.94
C ASP A 271 17.28 -17.08 9.91
N ARG A 272 18.58 -16.85 9.66
CA ARG A 272 19.17 -15.53 9.79
C ARG A 272 19.05 -14.69 8.53
N LEU A 273 19.06 -15.32 7.35
CA LEU A 273 19.24 -14.61 6.08
C LEU A 273 18.08 -14.77 5.09
N ILE A 274 17.55 -15.99 4.93
CA ILE A 274 16.50 -16.26 3.93
C ILE A 274 15.11 -15.94 4.49
N ALA A 275 14.71 -16.55 5.60
CA ALA A 275 13.36 -16.43 6.14
C ALA A 275 12.95 -14.96 6.39
N PRO A 276 13.76 -14.10 7.06
CA PRO A 276 13.39 -12.71 7.30
C PRO A 276 13.33 -11.85 6.02
N ALA A 277 14.01 -12.28 4.96
CA ALA A 277 13.95 -11.59 3.68
C ALA A 277 12.72 -12.00 2.88
N ILE A 278 12.44 -13.31 2.79
CA ILE A 278 11.26 -13.84 2.11
C ILE A 278 9.96 -13.42 2.80
N GLU A 279 9.93 -13.41 4.13
CA GLU A 279 8.77 -12.88 4.88
C GLU A 279 8.47 -11.44 4.51
N ARG A 280 9.50 -10.57 4.44
CA ARG A 280 9.33 -9.17 4.01
C ARG A 280 8.85 -9.07 2.56
N ASP A 281 9.43 -9.85 1.65
CA ASP A 281 9.02 -9.86 0.25
C ASP A 281 7.53 -10.21 0.13
N ILE A 282 7.08 -11.28 0.81
CA ILE A 282 5.68 -11.71 0.79
C ILE A 282 4.76 -10.70 1.47
N ARG A 283 5.15 -10.14 2.63
CA ARG A 283 4.36 -9.11 3.33
C ARG A 283 4.19 -7.86 2.46
N ASN A 284 5.23 -7.45 1.75
CA ASN A 284 5.17 -6.33 0.80
C ASN A 284 4.22 -6.64 -0.35
N GLU A 285 4.34 -7.81 -0.98
CA GLU A 285 3.45 -8.22 -2.08
C GLU A 285 1.98 -8.28 -1.64
N LEU A 286 1.69 -8.82 -0.45
CA LEU A 286 0.35 -8.82 0.12
C LEU A 286 -0.17 -7.40 0.38
N THR A 287 0.71 -6.51 0.84
CA THR A 287 0.36 -5.10 1.11
C THR A 287 0.04 -4.36 -0.18
N GLU A 288 0.90 -4.46 -1.20
CA GLU A 288 0.67 -3.85 -2.52
C GLU A 288 -0.66 -4.32 -3.12
N LYS A 289 -0.93 -5.63 -3.14
CA LYS A 289 -2.20 -6.17 -3.63
C LYS A 289 -3.42 -5.67 -2.83
N ALA A 290 -3.27 -5.53 -1.51
CA ALA A 290 -4.33 -5.04 -0.66
C ALA A 290 -4.61 -3.54 -0.88
N GLU A 291 -3.56 -2.73 -1.01
CA GLU A 291 -3.64 -1.30 -1.33
C GLU A 291 -4.27 -1.09 -2.71
N ASP A 292 -3.82 -1.78 -3.75
CA ASP A 292 -4.38 -1.68 -5.11
C ASP A 292 -5.88 -2.00 -5.14
N GLY A 293 -6.28 -3.06 -4.45
CA GLY A 293 -7.68 -3.45 -4.29
C GLY A 293 -8.50 -2.38 -3.58
N ALA A 294 -7.98 -1.80 -2.51
CA ALA A 294 -8.64 -0.73 -1.76
C ALA A 294 -8.74 0.57 -2.57
N ILE A 295 -7.66 0.97 -3.24
CA ILE A 295 -7.61 2.15 -4.13
C ILE A 295 -8.65 2.03 -5.24
N THR A 296 -8.83 0.84 -5.81
CA THR A 296 -9.87 0.59 -6.83
C THR A 296 -11.27 0.86 -6.27
N VAL A 297 -11.55 0.42 -5.04
CA VAL A 297 -12.84 0.69 -4.38
C VAL A 297 -12.99 2.18 -4.06
N PHE A 298 -11.94 2.84 -3.61
CA PHE A 298 -11.95 4.27 -3.30
C PHE A 298 -12.18 5.11 -4.55
N GLY A 299 -11.56 4.75 -5.67
CA GLY A 299 -11.79 5.36 -6.97
C GLY A 299 -13.26 5.29 -7.37
N LYS A 300 -13.89 4.11 -7.26
CA LYS A 300 -15.33 3.93 -7.54
C LYS A 300 -16.22 4.75 -6.61
N ASN A 301 -15.91 4.78 -5.32
CA ASN A 301 -16.67 5.55 -4.33
C ASN A 301 -16.55 7.06 -4.59
N LEU A 302 -15.34 7.54 -4.93
CA LEU A 302 -15.10 8.93 -5.29
C LEU A 302 -15.84 9.31 -6.58
N GLU A 303 -15.77 8.47 -7.62
CA GLU A 303 -16.52 8.67 -8.86
C GLU A 303 -18.03 8.81 -8.59
N GLN A 304 -18.59 7.92 -7.79
CA GLN A 304 -20.02 7.99 -7.42
C GLN A 304 -20.38 9.28 -6.69
N LEU A 305 -19.50 9.80 -5.83
CA LEU A 305 -19.69 11.07 -5.13
C LEU A 305 -19.61 12.27 -6.08
N LEU A 306 -18.62 12.27 -6.98
CA LEU A 306 -18.41 13.36 -7.94
C LEU A 306 -19.52 13.42 -8.99
N MET A 307 -20.08 12.27 -9.39
CA MET A 307 -21.10 12.15 -10.43
C MET A 307 -22.53 12.25 -9.90
N GLN A 308 -22.72 12.65 -8.64
CA GLN A 308 -24.06 12.88 -8.09
C GLN A 308 -24.77 14.02 -8.87
N PRO A 309 -26.06 13.83 -9.25
CA PRO A 309 -26.79 14.84 -10.00
C PRO A 309 -26.90 16.17 -9.22
N PRO A 310 -26.56 17.32 -9.85
CA PRO A 310 -26.67 18.63 -9.21
C PRO A 310 -28.13 19.08 -9.05
N ILE A 311 -28.44 19.78 -7.96
CA ILE A 311 -29.75 20.41 -7.72
C ILE A 311 -29.66 21.92 -7.96
N ALA A 312 -29.78 22.32 -9.22
CA ALA A 312 -29.67 23.72 -9.63
C ALA A 312 -30.92 24.56 -9.28
N GLY A 313 -30.71 25.87 -9.12
CA GLY A 313 -31.81 26.84 -9.04
C GLY A 313 -32.53 26.90 -7.69
N LYS A 314 -32.01 26.23 -6.64
CA LYS A 314 -32.62 26.17 -5.30
C LYS A 314 -31.82 26.98 -4.29
N VAL A 315 -32.52 27.67 -3.40
CA VAL A 315 -31.94 28.24 -2.17
C VAL A 315 -31.77 27.12 -1.16
N VAL A 316 -30.55 26.89 -0.70
CA VAL A 316 -30.19 25.77 0.17
C VAL A 316 -29.71 26.30 1.52
N LEU A 317 -30.21 25.72 2.60
CA LEU A 317 -29.68 25.89 3.95
C LEU A 317 -28.78 24.69 4.26
N GLY A 318 -27.47 24.90 4.31
CA GLY A 318 -26.52 23.91 4.80
C GLY A 318 -26.55 23.84 6.32
N TRP A 319 -26.55 22.62 6.84
CA TRP A 319 -26.54 22.29 8.26
C TRP A 319 -25.37 21.37 8.53
N ASP A 320 -24.38 21.89 9.25
CA ASP A 320 -23.23 21.15 9.77
C ASP A 320 -23.54 20.69 11.21
N PRO A 321 -23.88 19.40 11.44
CA PRO A 321 -24.27 18.91 12.74
C PRO A 321 -23.12 18.91 13.75
N ALA A 322 -23.42 19.26 14.99
CA ALA A 322 -22.50 19.01 16.10
C ALA A 322 -23.25 18.96 17.43
N PHE A 323 -22.62 18.37 18.44
CA PHE A 323 -23.04 18.43 19.84
C PHE A 323 -22.54 19.72 20.51
N ARG A 324 -21.41 19.64 21.24
CA ARG A 324 -20.89 20.69 22.12
C ARG A 324 -20.66 22.05 21.45
N THR A 325 -20.23 22.07 20.19
CA THR A 325 -19.86 23.30 19.46
C THR A 325 -21.05 23.96 18.76
N GLY A 326 -22.26 23.40 18.88
CA GLY A 326 -23.46 23.85 18.19
C GLY A 326 -23.45 23.49 16.69
N CYS A 327 -24.64 23.37 16.10
CA CYS A 327 -24.82 23.14 14.68
C CYS A 327 -24.64 24.45 13.91
N LYS A 328 -23.87 24.43 12.82
CA LYS A 328 -23.59 25.63 12.02
C LYS A 328 -24.49 25.62 10.81
N LEU A 329 -25.08 26.76 10.52
CA LEU A 329 -25.99 26.97 9.41
C LEU A 329 -25.37 27.96 8.43
N ALA A 330 -25.55 27.70 7.14
CA ALA A 330 -25.25 28.65 6.08
C ALA A 330 -26.38 28.61 5.04
N VAL A 331 -26.93 29.78 4.70
CA VAL A 331 -27.92 29.88 3.62
C VAL A 331 -27.21 30.31 2.36
N VAL A 332 -27.36 29.55 1.27
CA VAL A 332 -26.83 29.90 -0.06
C VAL A 332 -27.97 30.15 -1.04
N ASP A 333 -27.78 31.14 -1.90
CA ASP A 333 -28.71 31.46 -2.98
C ASP A 333 -28.59 30.44 -4.14
N PRO A 334 -29.43 30.53 -5.19
CA PRO A 334 -29.38 29.60 -6.32
C PRO A 334 -28.06 29.54 -7.10
N THR A 335 -27.15 30.50 -6.88
CA THR A 335 -25.82 30.57 -7.50
C THR A 335 -24.70 30.08 -6.57
N GLY A 336 -25.04 29.71 -5.33
CA GLY A 336 -24.07 29.28 -4.32
C GLY A 336 -23.45 30.44 -3.52
N LYS A 337 -23.94 31.67 -3.66
CA LYS A 337 -23.51 32.79 -2.84
C LYS A 337 -24.09 32.67 -1.43
N VAL A 338 -23.25 32.78 -0.40
CA VAL A 338 -23.70 32.75 0.99
C VAL A 338 -24.44 34.04 1.33
N LEU A 339 -25.67 33.90 1.84
CA LEU A 339 -26.58 34.98 2.20
C LEU A 339 -26.65 35.26 3.70
N ASP A 340 -26.47 34.22 4.53
CA ASP A 340 -26.49 34.32 5.99
C ASP A 340 -25.79 33.11 6.61
N THR A 341 -25.35 33.27 7.86
CA THR A 341 -24.80 32.16 8.66
C THR A 341 -25.26 32.26 10.10
N LYS A 342 -25.39 31.13 10.78
CA LYS A 342 -25.82 31.09 12.19
C LYS A 342 -25.26 29.88 12.91
N VAL A 343 -25.14 29.98 14.23
CA VAL A 343 -24.90 28.82 15.10
C VAL A 343 -26.13 28.63 15.98
N ILE A 344 -26.64 27.39 16.02
CA ILE A 344 -27.77 26.98 16.86
C ILE A 344 -27.37 25.79 17.73
N TYR A 345 -28.11 25.54 18.81
CA TYR A 345 -27.78 24.49 19.78
C TYR A 345 -28.94 23.51 20.02
N PRO A 346 -29.44 22.83 18.97
CA PRO A 346 -30.62 21.96 19.07
C PRO A 346 -30.33 20.62 19.76
N THR A 347 -29.07 20.18 19.80
CA THR A 347 -28.64 18.88 20.31
C THR A 347 -28.00 18.98 21.70
N ALA A 348 -27.66 17.83 22.27
CA ALA A 348 -26.95 17.76 23.54
C ALA A 348 -25.59 18.50 23.46
N PRO A 349 -25.13 19.14 24.55
CA PRO A 349 -25.73 19.17 25.89
C PRO A 349 -26.81 20.25 26.09
N GLN A 350 -26.96 21.23 25.20
CA GLN A 350 -27.84 22.38 25.45
C GLN A 350 -29.32 22.10 25.15
N ASN A 351 -29.64 21.25 24.17
CA ASN A 351 -30.99 20.83 23.81
C ASN A 351 -31.99 21.99 23.60
N LYS A 352 -31.55 23.11 23.01
CA LYS A 352 -32.36 24.30 22.75
C LYS A 352 -33.19 24.15 21.46
N VAL A 353 -34.02 23.11 21.40
CA VAL A 353 -34.77 22.72 20.18
C VAL A 353 -35.72 23.83 19.72
N GLU A 354 -36.55 24.36 20.60
CA GLU A 354 -37.55 25.39 20.24
C GLU A 354 -36.91 26.71 19.79
N GLU A 355 -35.81 27.11 20.42
CA GLU A 355 -35.03 28.29 20.00
C GLU A 355 -34.44 28.10 18.60
N ALA A 356 -33.89 26.91 18.33
CA ALA A 356 -33.35 26.55 17.02
C ALA A 356 -34.45 26.52 15.94
N LYS A 357 -35.61 25.90 16.22
CA LYS A 357 -36.77 25.88 15.31
C LYS A 357 -37.23 27.30 15.00
N ALA A 358 -37.34 28.18 16.00
CA ALA A 358 -37.74 29.57 15.80
C ALA A 358 -36.77 30.32 14.87
N GLU A 359 -35.46 30.11 15.03
CA GLU A 359 -34.45 30.74 14.17
C GLU A 359 -34.47 30.17 12.75
N LEU A 360 -34.63 28.86 12.59
CA LEU A 360 -34.78 28.21 11.29
C LEU A 360 -36.01 28.71 10.53
N LYS A 361 -37.16 28.85 11.20
CA LYS A 361 -38.38 29.43 10.59
C LYS A 361 -38.13 30.84 10.05
N LYS A 362 -37.37 31.68 10.77
CA LYS A 362 -37.00 33.02 10.32
C LYS A 362 -36.12 32.96 9.06
N LEU A 363 -35.07 32.13 9.06
CA LEU A 363 -34.16 31.99 7.91
C LEU A 363 -34.89 31.45 6.67
N ILE A 364 -35.71 30.40 6.85
CA ILE A 364 -36.51 29.79 5.79
C ILE A 364 -37.42 30.82 5.15
N LYS A 365 -38.16 31.60 5.96
CA LYS A 365 -39.07 32.63 5.46
C LYS A 365 -38.34 33.83 4.84
N LYS A 366 -37.24 34.28 5.44
CA LYS A 366 -36.45 35.44 4.97
C LYS A 366 -35.84 35.19 3.59
N TYR A 367 -35.35 33.97 3.36
CA TYR A 367 -34.60 33.62 2.14
C TYR A 367 -35.36 32.74 1.16
N ASN A 368 -36.60 32.33 1.49
CA ASN A 368 -37.39 31.38 0.71
C ASN A 368 -36.62 30.07 0.46
N VAL A 369 -36.03 29.51 1.52
CA VAL A 369 -35.25 28.27 1.47
C VAL A 369 -36.11 27.15 0.88
N ASN A 370 -35.55 26.42 -0.08
CA ASN A 370 -36.22 25.27 -0.70
C ASN A 370 -35.77 23.95 -0.08
N LEU A 371 -34.48 23.85 0.26
CA LEU A 371 -33.85 22.61 0.71
C LEU A 371 -32.97 22.84 1.94
N ILE A 372 -32.94 21.85 2.83
CA ILE A 372 -31.98 21.76 3.93
C ILE A 372 -31.00 20.63 3.60
N SER A 373 -29.72 20.96 3.45
CA SER A 373 -28.62 20.01 3.24
C SER A 373 -27.98 19.69 4.58
N VAL A 374 -28.02 18.43 5.02
CA VAL A 374 -27.55 18.01 6.35
C VAL A 374 -26.30 17.14 6.22
N GLY A 375 -25.20 17.53 6.86
CA GLY A 375 -24.00 16.69 6.93
C GLY A 375 -24.27 15.34 7.61
N ASN A 376 -23.63 14.26 7.14
CA ASN A 376 -23.81 12.91 7.67
C ASN A 376 -22.86 12.54 8.82
N GLY A 377 -22.21 13.52 9.46
CA GLY A 377 -21.27 13.29 10.55
C GLY A 377 -21.90 13.21 11.93
N THR A 378 -21.15 13.73 12.91
CA THR A 378 -21.48 13.63 14.33
C THR A 378 -22.73 14.43 14.65
N ALA A 379 -23.69 13.83 15.35
CA ALA A 379 -24.99 14.44 15.69
C ALA A 379 -25.95 14.64 14.50
N SER A 380 -25.69 13.98 13.36
CA SER A 380 -26.55 14.06 12.16
C SER A 380 -27.95 13.49 12.41
N ARG A 381 -28.05 12.35 13.10
CA ARG A 381 -29.33 11.70 13.45
C ARG A 381 -30.19 12.57 14.36
N GLU A 382 -29.60 13.17 15.39
CA GLU A 382 -30.27 14.08 16.31
C GLU A 382 -30.71 15.36 15.60
N SER A 383 -29.88 15.87 14.68
CA SER A 383 -30.22 17.02 13.84
C SER A 383 -31.39 16.71 12.89
N GLU A 384 -31.39 15.54 12.28
CA GLU A 384 -32.47 15.07 11.40
C GLU A 384 -33.81 15.03 12.13
N GLN A 385 -33.85 14.53 13.38
CA GLN A 385 -35.08 14.51 14.18
C GLN A 385 -35.67 15.90 14.36
N VAL A 386 -34.83 16.89 14.67
CA VAL A 386 -35.25 18.30 14.82
C VAL A 386 -35.76 18.88 13.50
N ILE A 387 -35.11 18.55 12.39
CA ILE A 387 -35.54 18.99 11.04
C ILE A 387 -36.90 18.38 10.70
N VAL A 388 -37.09 17.07 10.90
CA VAL A 388 -38.36 16.39 10.60
C VAL A 388 -39.52 16.96 11.41
N GLU A 389 -39.29 17.30 12.69
CA GLU A 389 -40.30 18.00 13.49
C GLU A 389 -40.58 19.40 12.98
N LEU A 390 -39.52 20.18 12.68
CA LEU A 390 -39.67 21.52 12.12
C LEU A 390 -40.49 21.51 10.83
N LEU A 391 -40.24 20.58 9.92
CA LEU A 391 -40.93 20.51 8.62
C LEU A 391 -42.45 20.32 8.78
N LYS A 392 -42.91 19.66 9.85
CA LYS A 392 -44.36 19.51 10.16
C LYS A 392 -45.01 20.83 10.60
N GLU A 393 -44.21 21.78 11.07
CA GLU A 393 -44.65 23.07 11.59
C GLU A 393 -44.53 24.20 10.55
N LEU A 394 -44.08 23.90 9.32
CA LEU A 394 -43.91 24.87 8.24
C LEU A 394 -45.11 24.85 7.28
N ASP A 395 -45.56 26.04 6.89
CA ASP A 395 -46.57 26.22 5.84
C ASP A 395 -45.97 26.21 4.42
N THR A 396 -44.64 26.08 4.32
CA THR A 396 -43.87 26.11 3.07
C THR A 396 -43.29 24.73 2.75
N PRO A 397 -43.28 24.30 1.47
CA PRO A 397 -42.81 22.97 1.07
C PRO A 397 -41.27 22.91 1.04
N VAL A 398 -40.65 22.89 2.22
CA VAL A 398 -39.21 22.68 2.39
C VAL A 398 -38.94 21.18 2.50
N GLN A 399 -37.88 20.70 1.83
CA GLN A 399 -37.42 19.31 1.95
C GLN A 399 -36.01 19.28 2.53
N TYR A 400 -35.55 18.11 2.98
CA TYR A 400 -34.18 17.93 3.44
C TYR A 400 -33.51 16.77 2.72
N VAL A 401 -32.18 16.84 2.62
CA VAL A 401 -31.32 15.81 2.04
C VAL A 401 -30.10 15.65 2.93
N ILE A 402 -29.72 14.40 3.21
CA ILE A 402 -28.46 14.09 3.89
C ILE A 402 -27.35 14.06 2.82
N VAL A 403 -26.26 14.77 3.08
CA VAL A 403 -25.09 14.83 2.19
C VAL A 403 -23.84 14.34 2.90
N ASN A 404 -22.90 13.82 2.10
CA ASN A 404 -21.60 13.43 2.61
C ASN A 404 -20.79 14.68 3.01
N GLU A 405 -20.37 14.77 4.27
CA GLU A 405 -19.56 15.89 4.79
C GLU A 405 -18.04 15.62 4.71
N ALA A 406 -17.61 14.47 4.19
CA ALA A 406 -16.20 14.12 4.10
C ALA A 406 -15.40 15.19 3.35
N GLY A 407 -14.27 15.58 3.94
CA GLY A 407 -13.44 16.67 3.44
C GLY A 407 -13.97 18.08 3.71
N ALA A 408 -15.17 18.28 4.27
CA ALA A 408 -15.68 19.63 4.57
C ALA A 408 -14.82 20.34 5.62
N SER A 409 -14.35 19.60 6.62
CA SER A 409 -13.39 20.07 7.61
C SER A 409 -12.05 20.45 6.97
N VAL A 410 -11.53 19.63 6.06
CA VAL A 410 -10.29 19.91 5.32
C VAL A 410 -10.41 21.15 4.45
N TYR A 411 -11.52 21.28 3.70
CA TYR A 411 -11.85 22.48 2.95
C TYR A 411 -11.89 23.70 3.86
N SER A 412 -12.64 23.65 4.96
CA SER A 412 -12.86 24.81 5.83
C SER A 412 -11.58 25.38 6.47
N ALA A 413 -10.59 24.52 6.69
CA ALA A 413 -9.26 24.87 7.20
C ALA A 413 -8.25 25.21 6.09
N SER A 414 -8.63 25.09 4.82
CA SER A 414 -7.74 25.34 3.68
C SER A 414 -7.49 26.84 3.44
N LYS A 415 -6.39 27.12 2.72
CA LYS A 415 -6.10 28.47 2.22
C LYS A 415 -7.20 28.96 1.27
N LEU A 416 -7.66 28.09 0.37
CA LEU A 416 -8.73 28.41 -0.58
C LEU A 416 -10.01 28.86 0.11
N ALA A 417 -10.47 28.15 1.15
CA ALA A 417 -11.66 28.55 1.90
C ALA A 417 -11.46 29.86 2.68
N THR A 418 -10.23 30.14 3.11
CA THR A 418 -9.87 31.42 3.74
C THR A 418 -9.91 32.56 2.74
N GLU A 419 -9.53 32.33 1.49
CA GLU A 419 -9.64 33.30 0.39
C GLU A 419 -11.10 33.51 -0.04
N GLU A 420 -11.90 32.45 -0.15
CA GLU A 420 -13.33 32.54 -0.48
C GLU A 420 -14.12 33.24 0.64
N PHE A 421 -13.78 32.99 1.91
CA PHE A 421 -14.51 33.51 3.08
C PHE A 421 -13.59 34.03 4.19
N PRO A 422 -12.92 35.19 4.00
CA PRO A 422 -11.94 35.71 4.96
C PRO A 422 -12.54 36.02 6.34
N ASN A 423 -13.81 36.45 6.36
CA ASN A 423 -14.50 36.88 7.57
C ASN A 423 -15.31 35.76 8.25
N PHE A 424 -15.29 34.54 7.71
CA PHE A 424 -16.01 33.41 8.29
C PHE A 424 -15.08 32.57 9.14
N ASP A 425 -15.60 32.05 10.25
CA ASP A 425 -14.93 31.00 11.00
C ASP A 425 -14.95 29.66 10.26
N VAL A 426 -14.19 28.71 10.77
CA VAL A 426 -14.03 27.37 10.17
C VAL A 426 -15.37 26.63 10.08
N GLY A 427 -16.24 26.73 11.09
CA GLY A 427 -17.53 26.04 11.08
C GLY A 427 -18.52 26.65 10.07
N GLN A 428 -18.51 27.97 9.91
CA GLN A 428 -19.32 28.66 8.91
C GLN A 428 -18.92 28.27 7.48
N ARG A 429 -17.61 28.13 7.21
CA ARG A 429 -17.10 27.64 5.92
C ARG A 429 -17.52 26.19 5.64
N SER A 430 -17.48 25.34 6.66
CA SER A 430 -17.95 23.96 6.57
C SER A 430 -19.43 23.88 6.19
N ALA A 431 -20.29 24.62 6.89
CA ALA A 431 -21.73 24.68 6.58
C ALA A 431 -22.01 25.24 5.17
N ALA A 432 -21.23 26.22 4.71
CA ALA A 432 -21.34 26.73 3.34
C ALA A 432 -20.98 25.65 2.30
N SER A 433 -19.94 24.84 2.56
CA SER A 433 -19.57 23.71 1.69
C SER A 433 -20.68 22.66 1.65
N ILE A 434 -21.25 22.28 2.80
CA ILE A 434 -22.39 21.34 2.88
C ILE A 434 -23.59 21.83 2.05
N ALA A 435 -23.87 23.13 2.07
CA ALA A 435 -24.94 23.71 1.25
C ALA A 435 -24.64 23.61 -0.26
N ARG A 436 -23.42 24.02 -0.67
CA ARG A 436 -22.98 24.04 -2.08
C ARG A 436 -22.85 22.65 -2.69
N ARG A 437 -22.41 21.65 -1.90
CA ARG A 437 -22.32 20.25 -2.34
C ARG A 437 -23.64 19.71 -2.85
N LEU A 438 -24.77 20.10 -2.25
CA LEU A 438 -26.08 19.66 -2.73
C LEU A 438 -26.45 20.33 -4.06
N GLN A 439 -26.03 21.57 -4.27
CA GLN A 439 -26.29 22.30 -5.51
C GLN A 439 -25.46 21.74 -6.66
N ASP A 440 -24.17 21.51 -6.45
CA ASP A 440 -23.26 20.91 -7.41
C ASP A 440 -22.12 20.15 -6.67
N PRO A 441 -22.27 18.82 -6.53
CA PRO A 441 -21.27 17.98 -5.87
C PRO A 441 -19.89 18.09 -6.52
N LEU A 442 -19.83 18.06 -7.85
CA LEU A 442 -18.57 18.09 -8.60
C LEU A 442 -17.85 19.43 -8.36
N ALA A 443 -18.54 20.56 -8.55
CA ALA A 443 -17.94 21.89 -8.43
C ALA A 443 -17.42 22.20 -7.01
N GLU A 444 -18.04 21.60 -5.98
CA GLU A 444 -17.63 21.82 -4.60
C GLU A 444 -16.56 20.82 -4.14
N LEU A 445 -16.64 19.55 -4.53
CA LEU A 445 -15.66 18.53 -4.13
C LEU A 445 -14.29 18.69 -4.81
N VAL A 446 -14.22 19.25 -6.02
CA VAL A 446 -12.92 19.52 -6.71
C VAL A 446 -12.07 20.58 -6.02
N LYS A 447 -12.61 21.31 -5.04
CA LYS A 447 -11.87 22.29 -4.21
C LYS A 447 -11.03 21.63 -3.13
N ILE A 448 -11.17 20.32 -2.96
CA ILE A 448 -10.58 19.53 -1.88
C ILE A 448 -9.54 18.62 -2.51
N ASP A 449 -8.42 18.41 -1.82
CA ASP A 449 -7.48 17.35 -2.19
C ASP A 449 -8.25 16.02 -2.26
N PRO A 450 -8.26 15.31 -3.41
CA PRO A 450 -8.95 14.04 -3.55
C PRO A 450 -8.59 13.02 -2.46
N LYS A 451 -7.34 12.99 -1.98
CA LYS A 451 -6.90 12.08 -0.89
C LYS A 451 -7.55 12.43 0.46
N SER A 452 -8.08 13.63 0.61
CA SER A 452 -8.76 14.11 1.82
C SER A 452 -10.27 13.91 1.78
N ILE A 453 -10.83 13.50 0.65
CA ILE A 453 -12.24 13.11 0.56
C ILE A 453 -12.32 11.67 1.07
N GLY A 454 -12.83 11.50 2.29
CA GLY A 454 -12.98 10.18 2.92
C GLY A 454 -13.97 9.31 2.15
N VAL A 455 -13.44 8.35 1.38
CA VAL A 455 -14.21 7.45 0.52
C VAL A 455 -14.03 5.97 0.89
N GLY A 456 -13.27 5.67 1.94
CA GLY A 456 -13.26 4.33 2.52
C GLY A 456 -12.44 4.21 3.81
N GLN A 457 -12.50 3.01 4.40
CA GLN A 457 -11.75 2.68 5.61
C GLN A 457 -10.26 2.54 5.29
N TYR A 458 -9.40 2.92 6.23
CA TYR A 458 -7.93 2.82 6.10
C TYR A 458 -7.31 3.66 4.98
N GLN A 459 -8.05 4.58 4.36
CA GLN A 459 -7.55 5.44 3.27
C GLN A 459 -6.30 6.25 3.65
N HIS A 460 -6.15 6.63 4.92
CA HIS A 460 -4.99 7.37 5.41
C HIS A 460 -3.80 6.46 5.78
N ASP A 461 -4.01 5.15 5.81
CA ASP A 461 -3.00 4.16 6.18
C ASP A 461 -2.25 3.61 4.95
N MET A 462 -2.64 4.03 3.74
CA MET A 462 -2.07 3.59 2.45
C MET A 462 -1.13 4.64 1.85
N ASN A 463 -0.26 4.19 0.94
CA ASN A 463 0.72 5.04 0.24
C ASN A 463 0.13 6.04 -0.77
#